data_AF-A0A1A8JCS8-F1
#
_entry.id   AF-A0A1A8JCS8-F1
#
_cell.length_a   1.000
_cell.length_b   1.000
_cell.length_c   1.000
_cell.angle_alpha   90.00
_cell.angle_beta   90.00
_cell.angle_gamma   90.00
#
_symmetry.space_group_name_H-M   'P 1'
#
loop_
_entity.id
_entity.type
_entity.pdbx_description
1 polymer ?
#
loop_
_entity_poly.entity_id
_entity_poly.type
_entity_poly.pdbx_seq_one_letter_code
_entity_poly.pdbx_strand_id
1 'polypeptide(L)'
;RRGGTWKLLGSVVYAHSKELVTAWYIGFLVLIFSSFLVYLVEKEFNKEFDTYADALWWGTITLTTIGYGDKTPQTWTGRLLSAGFALLGISFFALPAGILGSGFALKVQEQHRQKHFEKRRNPAASLIQCVWRSYAADENSVSIATWKPHLKALHTCS
;
A
#
# COMPACT_ATOMS: atom_id res chain seq x y z
N ARG A 1 -16.01 2.71 15.03
CA ARG A 1 -14.67 2.29 14.54
C ARG A 1 -14.26 3.25 13.40
N ARG A 2 -13.24 4.11 13.57
CA ARG A 2 -12.95 5.30 12.72
C ARG A 2 -12.43 5.05 11.28
N GLY A 3 -12.66 3.88 10.66
CA GLY A 3 -12.24 3.62 9.27
C GLY A 3 -10.74 3.76 8.97
N GLY A 4 -9.88 3.63 9.99
CA GLY A 4 -8.43 3.89 9.87
C GLY A 4 -7.71 2.97 8.88
N THR A 5 -8.14 1.72 8.75
CA THR A 5 -7.61 0.75 7.79
C THR A 5 -7.82 1.17 6.34
N TRP A 6 -9.03 1.61 5.99
CA TRP A 6 -9.33 2.09 4.64
C TRP A 6 -8.56 3.37 4.28
N LYS A 7 -8.37 4.28 5.25
CA LYS A 7 -7.54 5.47 5.07
C LYS A 7 -6.06 5.13 4.87
N LEU A 8 -5.54 4.16 5.64
CA LEU A 8 -4.16 3.70 5.51
C LEU A 8 -3.92 3.09 4.13
N LEU A 9 -4.78 2.15 3.73
CA LEU A 9 -4.70 1.42 2.46
C LEU A 9 -4.84 2.37 1.27
N GLY A 10 -5.88 3.21 1.26
CA GLY A 10 -6.06 4.21 0.20
C GLY A 10 -4.88 5.17 0.07
N SER A 11 -4.26 5.56 1.19
CA SER A 11 -3.08 6.43 1.16
C SER A 11 -1.83 5.74 0.62
N VAL A 12 -1.62 4.43 0.87
CA VAL A 12 -0.51 3.68 0.28
C VAL A 12 -0.74 3.47 -1.22
N VAL A 13 -1.95 3.07 -1.60
CA VAL A 13 -2.34 2.90 -3.01
C VAL A 13 -2.19 4.21 -3.79
N TYR A 14 -2.63 5.33 -3.22
CA TYR A 14 -2.49 6.64 -3.87
C TYR A 14 -1.03 7.04 -4.05
N ALA A 15 -0.19 6.83 -3.02
CA ALA A 15 1.24 7.14 -3.08
C ALA A 15 1.96 6.37 -4.19
N HIS A 16 1.62 5.11 -4.39
CA HIS A 16 2.22 4.24 -5.42
C HIS A 16 1.33 4.04 -6.65
N SER A 17 0.36 4.92 -6.88
CA SER A 17 -0.65 4.76 -7.93
C SER A 17 -0.05 4.67 -9.33
N LYS A 18 0.99 5.46 -9.62
CA LYS A 18 1.69 5.43 -10.92
C LYS A 18 2.35 4.08 -11.17
N GLU A 19 3.08 3.55 -10.19
CA GLU A 19 3.78 2.26 -10.27
C GLU A 19 2.78 1.11 -10.46
N LEU A 20 1.68 1.13 -9.70
CA LEU A 20 0.61 0.16 -9.82
C LEU A 20 -0.06 0.21 -11.20
N VAL A 21 -0.41 1.41 -11.69
CA VAL A 21 -1.03 1.58 -13.02
C VAL A 21 -0.09 1.07 -14.11
N THR A 22 1.21 1.37 -14.03
CA THR A 22 2.19 0.86 -15.01
C THR A 22 2.31 -0.66 -14.98
N ALA A 23 2.33 -1.28 -13.79
CA ALA A 23 2.41 -2.73 -13.66
C ALA A 23 1.16 -3.41 -14.23
N TRP A 24 -0.03 -2.90 -13.91
CA TRP A 24 -1.30 -3.38 -14.45
C TRP A 24 -1.37 -3.21 -15.97
N TYR A 25 -0.97 -2.05 -16.49
CA TYR A 25 -0.98 -1.77 -17.93
C TYR A 25 -0.08 -2.74 -18.70
N ILE A 26 1.17 -2.91 -18.26
CA ILE A 26 2.12 -3.81 -18.92
C ILE A 26 1.68 -5.27 -18.76
N GLY A 27 1.24 -5.67 -17.56
CA GLY A 27 0.72 -7.02 -17.31
C GLY A 27 -0.47 -7.37 -18.21
N PHE A 28 -1.40 -6.43 -18.41
CA PHE A 28 -2.55 -6.63 -19.28
C PHE A 28 -2.15 -6.72 -20.76
N LEU A 29 -1.19 -5.90 -21.21
CA LEU A 29 -0.64 -6.01 -22.56
C LEU A 29 0.02 -7.37 -22.81
N VAL A 30 0.82 -7.85 -21.86
CA VAL A 30 1.45 -9.18 -21.92
C VAL A 30 0.38 -10.27 -21.97
N LEU A 31 -0.68 -10.17 -21.17
CA LEU A 31 -1.80 -11.12 -21.17
C LEU A 31 -2.48 -11.21 -22.54
N ILE A 32 -2.88 -10.07 -23.10
CA ILE A 32 -3.56 -10.01 -24.39
C ILE A 32 -2.67 -10.56 -25.51
N PHE A 33 -1.40 -10.15 -25.53
CA PHE A 33 -0.44 -10.55 -26.56
C PHE A 33 -0.07 -12.03 -26.47
N SER A 34 0.20 -12.53 -25.25
CA SER A 34 0.49 -13.95 -25.00
C SER A 34 -0.69 -14.83 -25.39
N SER A 35 -1.91 -14.48 -24.96
CA SER A 35 -3.12 -15.23 -25.28
C SER A 35 -3.38 -15.27 -26.78
N PHE A 36 -3.14 -14.16 -27.48
CA PHE A 36 -3.33 -14.08 -28.93
C PHE A 36 -2.30 -14.93 -29.69
N LEU A 37 -1.02 -14.85 -29.35
CA LEU A 37 0.02 -15.64 -30.02
C LEU A 37 -0.16 -17.15 -29.78
N VAL A 38 -0.49 -17.55 -28.55
CA VAL A 38 -0.74 -18.96 -28.23
C VAL A 38 -2.01 -19.45 -28.92
N TYR A 39 -3.06 -18.64 -28.99
CA TYR A 39 -4.26 -18.95 -29.77
C TYR A 39 -3.94 -19.23 -31.24
N LEU A 40 -3.18 -18.34 -31.90
CA LEU A 40 -2.82 -18.52 -33.31
C LEU A 40 -2.05 -19.81 -33.58
N VAL A 41 -1.18 -20.21 -32.65
CA VAL A 41 -0.35 -21.41 -32.79
C VAL A 41 -1.11 -22.69 -32.42
N GLU A 42 -2.00 -22.64 -31.43
CA GLU A 42 -2.68 -23.83 -30.91
C GLU A 42 -4.03 -24.10 -31.58
N LYS A 43 -4.70 -23.11 -32.18
CA LYS A 43 -6.07 -23.23 -32.72
C LYS A 43 -6.24 -24.40 -33.69
N GLU A 44 -5.26 -24.66 -34.55
CA GLU A 44 -5.37 -25.72 -35.56
C GLU A 44 -5.07 -27.12 -35.01
N PHE A 45 -4.35 -27.21 -33.88
CA PHE A 45 -3.84 -28.46 -33.33
C PHE A 45 -4.51 -28.88 -32.02
N ASN A 46 -5.14 -27.95 -31.31
CA ASN A 46 -5.74 -28.17 -30.00
C ASN A 46 -7.17 -27.62 -29.92
N LYS A 47 -8.13 -28.53 -29.70
CA LYS A 47 -9.55 -28.19 -29.51
C LYS A 47 -9.84 -27.41 -28.23
N GLU A 48 -8.89 -27.39 -27.27
CA GLU A 48 -9.00 -26.59 -26.05
C GLU A 48 -8.90 -25.08 -26.32
N PHE A 49 -8.31 -24.68 -27.46
CA PHE A 49 -8.14 -23.30 -27.89
C PHE A 49 -9.02 -22.96 -29.10
N ASP A 50 -10.30 -23.33 -29.04
CA ASP A 50 -11.26 -23.10 -30.14
C ASP A 50 -11.55 -21.60 -30.33
N THR A 51 -11.79 -20.90 -29.22
CA THR A 51 -12.07 -19.46 -29.21
C THR A 51 -10.94 -18.64 -28.60
N TYR A 52 -10.85 -17.36 -28.97
CA TYR A 52 -9.93 -16.43 -28.32
C TYR A 52 -10.23 -16.26 -26.82
N ALA A 53 -11.50 -16.45 -26.41
CA ALA A 53 -11.89 -16.40 -25.00
C ALA A 53 -11.25 -17.55 -24.20
N ASP A 54 -11.09 -18.74 -24.79
CA ASP A 54 -10.40 -19.87 -24.15
C ASP A 54 -8.92 -19.58 -23.93
N ALA A 55 -8.28 -18.92 -24.90
CA ALA A 55 -6.89 -18.50 -24.78
C ALA A 55 -6.71 -17.40 -23.72
N LEU A 56 -7.63 -16.45 -23.63
CA LEU A 56 -7.65 -15.43 -22.57
C LEU A 56 -7.84 -16.03 -21.18
N TRP A 57 -8.73 -17.03 -21.07
CA TRP A 57 -8.92 -17.78 -19.83
C TRP A 57 -7.62 -18.47 -19.41
N TRP A 58 -7.00 -19.22 -20.33
CA TRP A 58 -5.71 -19.85 -20.11
C TRP A 58 -4.65 -18.83 -19.67
N GLY A 59 -4.47 -17.74 -20.42
CA GLY A 59 -3.49 -16.69 -20.11
C GLY A 59 -3.72 -16.08 -18.73
N THR A 60 -4.97 -15.84 -18.34
CA THR A 60 -5.32 -15.31 -17.00
C THR A 60 -4.92 -16.29 -15.90
N ILE A 61 -5.28 -17.57 -16.03
CA ILE A 61 -4.98 -18.62 -15.04
C ILE A 61 -3.49 -18.91 -14.96
N THR A 62 -2.76 -18.84 -16.08
CA THR A 62 -1.31 -19.03 -16.11
C THR A 62 -0.55 -17.84 -15.54
N LEU A 63 -0.87 -16.61 -15.93
CA LEU A 63 -0.14 -15.42 -15.46
C LEU A 63 -0.41 -15.09 -13.99
N THR A 64 -1.58 -15.46 -13.48
CA THR A 64 -1.90 -15.38 -12.05
C THR A 64 -1.35 -16.55 -11.24
N THR A 65 -0.61 -17.48 -11.86
CA THR A 65 -0.01 -18.66 -11.23
C THR A 65 -1.03 -19.62 -10.58
N ILE A 66 -2.29 -19.59 -11.00
CA ILE A 66 -3.32 -20.53 -10.52
C ILE A 66 -3.09 -21.91 -11.14
N GLY A 67 -2.95 -21.97 -12.47
CA GLY A 67 -2.53 -23.18 -13.19
C GLY A 67 -3.47 -24.38 -13.03
N TYR A 68 -4.78 -24.23 -13.32
CA TYR A 68 -5.73 -25.35 -13.24
C TYR A 68 -5.37 -26.56 -14.12
N GLY A 69 -4.70 -26.31 -15.25
CA GLY A 69 -4.30 -27.36 -16.19
C GLY A 69 -5.45 -27.87 -17.07
N ASP A 70 -6.60 -27.19 -17.09
CA ASP A 70 -7.75 -27.51 -17.94
C ASP A 70 -7.52 -27.19 -19.42
N LYS A 71 -6.66 -26.21 -19.70
CA LYS A 71 -6.21 -25.86 -21.05
C LYS A 71 -4.71 -25.74 -21.04
N THR A 72 -4.02 -26.42 -21.96
CA THR A 72 -2.55 -26.35 -22.03
C THR A 72 -2.07 -26.41 -23.48
N PRO A 73 -1.07 -25.59 -23.87
CA PRO A 73 -0.49 -25.66 -25.21
C PRO A 73 0.17 -27.02 -25.44
N GLN A 74 -0.20 -27.68 -26.54
CA GLN A 74 0.32 -29.00 -26.90
C GLN A 74 1.46 -28.92 -27.90
N THR A 75 1.48 -27.89 -28.74
CA THR A 75 2.53 -27.71 -29.75
C THR A 75 3.85 -27.28 -29.10
N TRP A 76 4.96 -27.68 -29.71
CA TRP A 76 6.29 -27.27 -29.23
C TRP A 76 6.48 -25.75 -29.25
N THR A 77 6.04 -25.10 -30.32
CA THR A 77 6.07 -23.66 -30.50
C THR A 77 5.17 -22.94 -29.50
N GLY A 78 3.95 -23.44 -29.28
CA GLY A 78 3.02 -22.89 -28.29
C GLY A 78 3.59 -22.98 -26.87
N ARG A 79 4.23 -24.10 -26.52
CA ARG A 79 4.91 -24.28 -25.22
C ARG A 79 6.10 -23.32 -25.06
N LEU A 80 6.91 -23.13 -26.09
CA LEU A 80 8.06 -22.20 -26.04
C LEU A 80 7.60 -20.75 -25.85
N LEU A 81 6.59 -20.31 -26.61
CA LEU A 81 5.99 -18.99 -26.45
C LEU A 81 5.37 -18.81 -25.08
N SER A 82 4.60 -19.80 -24.63
CA SER A 82 3.95 -19.78 -23.32
C SER A 82 4.96 -19.69 -22.18
N ALA A 83 6.07 -20.44 -22.25
CA ALA A 83 7.13 -20.37 -21.25
C ALA A 83 7.79 -18.97 -21.20
N GLY A 84 8.08 -18.38 -22.36
CA GLY A 84 8.66 -17.04 -22.43
C GLY A 84 7.73 -15.96 -21.86
N PHE A 85 6.46 -15.98 -22.24
CA PHE A 85 5.47 -15.02 -21.73
C PHE A 85 5.07 -15.27 -20.28
N ALA A 86 5.08 -16.51 -19.81
CA ALA A 86 4.83 -16.82 -18.40
C ALA A 86 5.89 -16.17 -17.50
N LEU A 87 7.17 -16.28 -17.82
CA LEU A 87 8.24 -15.65 -17.04
C LEU A 87 8.07 -14.13 -16.95
N LEU A 88 7.74 -13.49 -18.06
CA LEU A 88 7.51 -12.04 -18.10
C LEU A 88 6.23 -11.64 -17.37
N GLY A 89 5.10 -12.26 -17.69
CA GLY A 89 3.79 -11.87 -17.17
C GLY A 89 3.63 -12.16 -15.68
N ILE A 90 4.15 -13.28 -15.18
CA ILE A 90 4.11 -13.59 -13.73
C ILE A 90 4.83 -12.50 -12.93
N SER A 91 5.97 -12.01 -13.45
CA SER A 91 6.72 -10.93 -12.82
C SER A 91 5.87 -9.66 -12.67
N PHE A 92 5.14 -9.25 -13.72
CA PHE A 92 4.28 -8.07 -13.66
C PHE A 92 3.05 -8.24 -12.77
N PHE A 93 2.42 -9.41 -12.75
CA PHE A 93 1.28 -9.68 -11.87
C PHE A 93 1.67 -9.81 -10.39
N ALA A 94 2.94 -10.15 -10.09
CA ALA A 94 3.48 -10.16 -8.73
C ALA A 94 3.83 -8.77 -8.19
N LEU A 95 4.15 -7.79 -9.06
CA LEU A 95 4.60 -6.45 -8.66
C LEU A 95 3.62 -5.70 -7.75
N PRO A 96 2.29 -5.67 -7.98
CA PRO A 96 1.35 -4.97 -7.11
C PRO A 96 1.43 -5.43 -5.65
N ALA A 97 1.57 -6.74 -5.41
CA ALA A 97 1.72 -7.28 -4.06
C ALA A 97 3.03 -6.80 -3.41
N GLY A 98 4.13 -6.79 -4.18
CA GLY A 98 5.43 -6.30 -3.72
C GLY A 98 5.44 -4.81 -3.39
N ILE A 99 4.86 -3.98 -4.26
CA ILE A 99 4.77 -2.51 -4.09
C ILE A 99 3.93 -2.16 -2.86
N LEU A 100 2.79 -2.82 -2.67
CA LEU A 100 1.97 -2.59 -1.48
C LEU A 100 2.68 -3.06 -0.21
N GLY A 101 3.33 -4.23 -0.25
CA GLY A 101 4.09 -4.76 0.88
C GLY A 101 5.21 -3.82 1.33
N SER A 102 6.02 -3.33 0.39
CA SER A 102 7.09 -2.37 0.66
C SER A 102 6.54 -1.01 1.11
N GLY A 103 5.46 -0.52 0.49
CA GLY A 103 4.79 0.72 0.87
C GLY A 103 4.25 0.69 2.31
N PHE A 104 3.68 -0.44 2.75
CA PHE A 104 3.27 -0.61 4.15
C PHE A 104 4.47 -0.66 5.10
N ALA A 105 5.54 -1.38 4.74
CA ALA A 105 6.74 -1.46 5.58
C ALA A 105 7.37 -0.08 5.79
N LEU A 106 7.51 0.71 4.73
CA LEU A 106 8.04 2.08 4.78
C LEU A 106 7.16 2.99 5.64
N LYS A 107 5.84 2.92 5.46
CA LYS A 107 4.89 3.75 6.24
C LYS A 107 4.89 3.40 7.71
N VAL A 108 5.02 2.13 8.06
CA VAL A 108 5.18 1.68 9.46
C VAL A 108 6.48 2.22 10.04
N GLN A 109 7.59 2.11 9.31
CA GLN A 109 8.89 2.63 9.74
C GLN A 109 8.85 4.16 9.95
N GLU A 110 8.18 4.89 9.06
CA GLU A 110 8.02 6.34 9.16
C GLU A 110 7.13 6.73 10.34
N GLN A 111 6.04 6.02 10.59
CA GLN A 111 5.21 6.23 11.79
C GLN A 111 5.99 5.97 13.08
N HIS A 112 6.86 4.95 13.11
CA HIS A 112 7.75 4.74 14.24
C HIS A 112 8.67 5.94 14.46
N ARG A 113 9.27 6.50 13.41
CA ARG A 113 10.10 7.71 13.49
C ARG A 113 9.31 8.92 13.98
N GLN A 114 8.09 9.13 13.48
CA GLN A 114 7.24 10.24 13.91
C GLN A 114 6.83 10.12 15.39
N LYS A 115 6.56 8.91 15.90
CA LYS A 115 6.30 8.69 17.34
C LYS A 115 7.46 9.15 18.23
N HIS A 116 8.70 8.98 17.78
CA HIS A 116 9.87 9.50 18.53
C HIS A 116 9.89 11.03 18.59
N PHE A 117 9.47 11.71 17.51
CA PHE A 117 9.32 13.16 17.51
C PHE A 117 8.12 13.63 18.33
N GLU A 118 6.96 12.95 18.22
CA GLU A 118 5.78 13.29 19.02
C GLU A 118 6.01 13.14 20.52
N LYS A 119 6.84 12.18 20.96
CA LYS A 119 7.25 12.10 22.37
C LYS A 119 7.95 13.37 22.86
N ARG A 120 8.56 14.17 21.97
CA ARG A 120 9.18 15.46 22.31
C ARG A 120 8.17 16.63 22.41
N ARG A 121 6.94 16.49 21.92
CA ARG A 121 5.90 17.53 22.06
C ARG A 121 5.52 17.78 23.52
N ASN A 122 5.38 16.72 24.31
CA ASN A 122 5.00 16.83 25.72
C ASN A 122 6.01 17.63 26.57
N PRO A 123 7.33 17.33 26.54
CA PRO A 123 8.30 18.14 27.27
C PRO A 123 8.41 19.57 26.72
N ALA A 124 8.27 19.78 25.41
CA ALA A 124 8.24 21.13 24.84
C ALA A 124 7.04 21.96 25.34
N ALA A 125 5.85 21.35 25.39
CA ALA A 125 4.67 22.00 25.96
C ALA A 125 4.87 22.32 27.45
N SER A 126 5.47 21.40 28.20
CA SER A 126 5.79 21.63 29.62
C SER A 126 6.77 22.78 29.80
N LEU A 127 7.77 22.92 28.92
CA LEU A 127 8.74 24.01 28.99
C LEU A 127 8.06 25.37 28.78
N ILE A 128 7.20 25.49 27.76
CA ILE A 128 6.42 26.71 27.50
C ILE A 128 5.53 27.04 28.70
N GLN A 129 4.86 26.04 29.27
CA GLN A 129 4.01 26.22 30.46
C GLN A 129 4.82 26.66 31.68
N CYS A 130 6.00 26.09 31.91
CA CYS A 130 6.89 26.50 33.01
C CYS A 130 7.40 27.93 32.83
N VAL A 131 7.85 28.30 31.63
CA VAL A 131 8.33 29.66 31.32
C VAL A 131 7.23 30.69 31.57
N TRP A 132 6.00 30.41 31.12
CA TRP A 132 4.86 31.30 31.38
C TRP A 132 4.54 31.40 32.88
N ARG A 133 4.58 30.28 33.61
CA ARG A 133 4.38 30.27 35.07
C ARG A 133 5.45 31.08 35.81
N SER A 134 6.72 30.99 35.40
CA SER A 134 7.80 31.78 35.96
C SER A 134 7.63 33.28 35.68
N TYR A 135 7.27 33.65 34.45
CA TYR A 135 6.97 35.05 34.10
C TYR A 135 5.76 35.61 34.87
N ALA A 136 4.71 34.80 35.03
CA ALA A 136 3.50 35.19 35.74
C ALA A 136 3.67 35.26 37.28
N ALA A 137 4.80 34.74 37.80
CA ALA A 137 5.14 34.80 39.22
C ALA A 137 6.03 36.01 39.58
N ASP A 138 6.44 36.81 38.60
CA ASP A 138 7.16 38.06 38.82
C ASP A 138 6.28 39.07 39.58
N GLU A 139 6.87 39.85 40.48
CA GLU A 139 6.17 40.77 41.40
C GLU A 139 5.45 41.90 40.65
N ASN A 140 5.94 42.24 39.46
CA ASN A 140 5.33 43.23 38.55
C ASN A 140 4.23 42.63 37.65
N SER A 141 3.92 41.33 37.77
CA SER A 141 3.00 40.63 36.88
C SER A 141 1.54 40.71 37.34
N VAL A 142 0.66 41.16 36.46
CA VAL A 142 -0.80 41.32 36.70
C VAL A 142 -1.62 40.04 36.47
N SER A 143 -0.98 38.88 36.29
CA SER A 143 -1.67 37.63 35.93
C SER A 143 -2.35 36.94 37.12
N ILE A 144 -3.58 37.36 37.44
CA ILE A 144 -4.41 36.77 38.51
C ILE A 144 -4.82 35.31 38.17
N ALA A 145 -4.93 34.96 36.88
CA ALA A 145 -5.37 33.64 36.43
C ALA A 145 -4.44 32.50 36.87
N THR A 146 -3.13 32.77 37.00
CA THR A 146 -2.11 31.79 37.43
C THR A 146 -2.33 31.34 38.87
N TRP A 147 -2.80 32.25 39.73
CA TRP A 147 -2.94 32.04 41.16
C TRP A 147 -4.31 31.51 41.57
N LYS A 148 -5.36 31.69 40.74
CA LYS A 148 -6.73 31.20 41.00
C LYS A 148 -6.82 29.73 41.44
N PRO A 149 -6.11 28.75 40.83
CA PRO A 149 -6.16 27.36 41.27
C PRO A 149 -5.59 27.16 42.69
N HIS A 150 -4.53 27.88 43.05
CA HIS A 150 -3.87 27.79 44.36
C HIS A 150 -4.70 28.48 45.44
N LEU A 151 -5.28 29.64 45.14
CA LEU A 151 -6.20 30.35 46.04
C LEU A 151 -7.44 29.52 46.34
N LYS A 152 -8.00 28.84 45.33
CA LYS A 152 -9.16 27.95 45.51
C LYS A 152 -8.84 26.76 46.43
N ALA A 153 -7.62 26.23 46.36
CA ALA A 153 -7.17 25.13 47.22
C ALA A 153 -6.99 25.55 48.69
N LEU A 154 -6.54 26.79 48.94
CA LEU A 154 -6.42 27.34 50.29
C LEU A 154 -7.79 27.51 50.96
N HIS A 155 -8.81 27.92 50.21
CA HIS A 155 -10.18 28.04 50.72
C HIS A 155 -10.88 26.71 51.04
N THR A 156 -10.43 25.59 50.45
CA THR A 156 -10.99 24.25 50.74
C THR A 156 -10.29 23.51 51.89
N CYS A 157 -9.11 23.96 52.30
CA CYS A 157 -8.33 23.36 53.39
C CYS A 157 -8.46 24.11 54.73
N SER A 158 -9.20 25.22 54.75
CA SER A 158 -9.62 25.94 55.97
C SER A 158 -11.06 25.60 56.31
#